data_AF-A0A8J6BZE4-F1
#
_entry.id   AF-A0A8J6BZE4-F1
#
_cell.length_a   1.000
_cell.length_b   1.000
_cell.length_c   1.000
_cell.angle_alpha   90.00
_cell.angle_beta   90.00
_cell.angle_gamma   90.00
#
_symmetry.space_group_name_H-M   'P 1'
#
loop_
_entity.id
_entity.type
_entity.pdbx_description
1 polymer ?
#
loop_
_entity_poly.entity_id
_entity_poly.type
_entity_poly.pdbx_seq_one_letter_code
_entity_poly.pdbx_strand_id
1 'polypeptide(L)' 'MEAERPLDKTFGFAKNFGAKYELRKEVGRGHFGHTCCAVVKKGEYKGQAVAVKIIAKAKLIKAGQF' A
#
# COMPACT_ATOMS: atom_id res chain seq x y z
N MET A 1 17.87 15.90 7.59
CA MET A 1 16.54 16.36 7.14
C MET A 1 16.12 15.41 6.03
N GLU A 2 15.24 14.44 6.31
CA GLU A 2 14.75 13.55 5.26
C GLU A 2 13.85 14.40 4.35
N ALA A 3 14.23 14.55 3.08
CA ALA A 3 13.39 15.24 2.11
C ALA A 3 12.06 14.49 2.00
N GLU A 4 10.96 15.21 2.18
CA GLU A 4 9.62 14.67 2.04
C GLU A 4 9.46 14.13 0.61
N ARG A 5 9.60 12.81 0.47
CA ARG A 5 9.57 12.17 -0.85
C ARG A 5 8.16 12.33 -1.42
N PRO A 6 8.01 12.87 -2.65
CA PRO A 6 6.71 12.99 -3.28
C PRO A 6 6.00 11.64 -3.28
N LEU A 7 4.77 11.61 -2.77
CA LEU A 7 3.94 10.39 -2.78
C LEU A 7 3.74 9.94 -4.22
N ASP A 8 4.20 8.74 -4.55
CA ASP A 8 4.00 8.11 -5.86
C ASP A 8 2.50 7.80 -6.05
N LYS A 9 1.81 8.70 -6.74
CA LYS A 9 0.37 8.58 -7.07
C LYS A 9 0.08 7.50 -8.12
N THR A 10 1.10 6.88 -8.71
CA THR A 10 0.92 5.73 -9.60
C THR A 10 0.65 4.43 -8.84
N PHE A 11 0.80 4.44 -7.50
CA PHE A 11 0.41 3.35 -6.61
C PHE A 11 -1.13 3.26 -6.43
N GLY A 12 -1.86 3.32 -7.54
CA GLY A 12 -3.29 3.10 -7.60
C GLY A 12 -3.60 1.62 -7.79
N PHE A 13 -4.73 1.18 -7.21
CA PHE A 13 -5.28 -0.18 -7.23
C PHE A 13 -5.74 -0.63 -8.64
N ALA A 14 -4.88 -0.50 -9.65
CA ALA A 14 -5.21 -0.67 -11.06
C ALA A 14 -4.48 -1.87 -11.65
N LYS A 15 -5.11 -3.06 -11.55
CA LYS A 15 -4.79 -4.34 -12.24
C LYS A 15 -3.38 -4.95 -12.06
N ASN A 16 -2.39 -4.16 -11.67
CA ASN A 16 -0.97 -4.52 -11.64
C ASN A 16 -0.43 -4.73 -10.23
N PHE A 17 -1.21 -4.46 -9.17
CA PHE A 17 -0.76 -4.65 -7.80
C PHE A 17 -0.36 -6.12 -7.56
N GLY A 18 -1.23 -7.08 -7.89
CA GLY A 18 -0.91 -8.51 -7.77
C GLY A 18 0.22 -9.01 -8.70
N ALA A 19 0.49 -8.29 -9.79
CA ALA A 19 1.61 -8.57 -10.68
C ALA A 19 2.96 -8.09 -10.12
N LYS A 20 2.95 -7.03 -9.29
CA LYS A 20 4.13 -6.41 -8.68
C LYS A 20 4.34 -6.84 -7.23
N TYR A 21 3.31 -7.27 -6.52
CA TYR A 21 3.36 -7.62 -5.10
C TYR A 21 2.63 -8.94 -4.81
N GLU A 22 3.23 -9.75 -3.95
CA GLU A 22 2.62 -10.92 -3.33
C GLU A 22 2.05 -10.54 -1.98
N LEU A 23 0.73 -10.46 -1.83
CA LEU A 23 0.13 -10.30 -0.49
C LEU A 23 0.29 -11.58 0.31
N ARG A 24 0.58 -11.41 1.59
CA ARG A 24 0.72 -12.47 2.57
C ARG A 24 -0.19 -12.16 3.76
N LYS A 25 0.15 -12.71 4.92
CA LYS A 25 -0.63 -12.66 6.16
C LYS A 25 -1.00 -11.21 6.54
N GLU A 26 -2.22 -11.04 7.05
CA GLU A 26 -2.62 -9.84 7.78
C GLU A 26 -1.76 -9.71 9.05
N VAL A 27 -1.15 -8.53 9.24
CA VAL A 27 -0.28 -8.21 10.38
C VAL A 27 -0.88 -7.15 11.29
N GLY A 28 -1.98 -6.50 10.91
CA GLY A 28 -2.67 -5.56 11.78
C GLY A 28 -4.00 -5.09 11.24
N ARG A 29 -4.94 -4.73 12.11
CA ARG A 29 -6.28 -4.24 11.76
C ARG A 29 -6.61 -3.00 12.56
N GLY A 30 -7.13 -1.98 11.90
CA GLY A 30 -7.53 -0.73 12.54
C GLY A 30 -8.75 -0.12 11.88
N HIS A 31 -9.19 1.02 12.41
CA HIS A 31 -10.40 1.71 12.00
C HIS A 31 -10.48 1.96 10.48
N PHE A 32 -9.34 2.32 9.86
CA PHE A 32 -9.25 2.64 8.44
C PHE A 32 -9.04 1.43 7.52
N GLY A 33 -8.79 0.23 8.06
CA GLY A 33 -8.56 -0.98 7.28
C GLY A 33 -7.53 -1.92 7.88
N HIS A 34 -7.17 -2.95 7.12
CA HIS A 34 -6.18 -3.94 7.53
C HIS A 34 -4.84 -3.74 6.83
N THR A 35 -3.78 -4.20 7.47
CA THR A 35 -2.40 -4.17 7.02
C THR A 35 -1.96 -5.60 6.79
N CYS A 36 -1.39 -5.89 5.62
CA CYS A 36 -0.77 -7.17 5.32
C CYS A 36 0.72 -7.00 5.09
N CYS A 37 1.50 -8.05 5.34
CA CYS A 37 2.83 -8.14 4.78
C CYS A 37 2.73 -8.51 3.28
N ALA A 38 3.69 -8.07 2.49
CA ALA A 38 3.82 -8.44 1.10
C ALA A 38 5.28 -8.56 0.68
N VAL A 39 5.53 -9.27 -0.42
CA VAL A 39 6.85 -9.30 -1.06
C VAL A 39 6.76 -8.73 -2.46
N VAL A 40 7.73 -7.88 -2.82
CA VAL A 40 7.80 -7.29 -4.15
C VAL A 40 8.26 -8.35 -5.17
N LYS A 41 7.47 -8.59 -6.21
CA LYS A 41 7.75 -9.56 -7.28
C LYS A 41 8.58 -9.00 -8.44
N LYS A 42 8.53 -7.69 -8.68
CA LYS A 42 9.14 -7.03 -9.86
C LYS A 42 9.64 -5.62 -9.57
N GLY A 43 10.64 -5.18 -10.35
CA GLY A 43 11.24 -3.85 -10.25
C GLY A 43 12.45 -3.81 -9.31
N GLU A 44 12.93 -2.59 -9.03
CA GLU A 44 14.12 -2.31 -8.23
C GLU A 44 14.09 -2.96 -6.83
N TYR A 45 12.91 -3.01 -6.20
CA TYR A 45 12.73 -3.53 -4.85
C TYR A 45 12.38 -5.03 -4.79
N LYS A 46 12.53 -5.78 -5.90
CA LYS A 46 12.16 -7.21 -5.98
C LYS A 46 12.80 -8.01 -4.83
N GLY A 47 12.01 -8.84 -4.18
CA GLY A 47 12.40 -9.68 -3.04
C GLY A 47 12.25 -9.01 -1.67
N GLN A 48 12.09 -7.69 -1.61
CA GLN A 48 11.95 -6.99 -0.33
C GLN A 48 10.56 -7.22 0.28
N ALA A 49 10.53 -7.30 1.61
CA ALA A 49 9.30 -7.34 2.39
C ALA A 49 8.77 -5.92 2.62
N VAL A 50 7.48 -5.71 2.36
CA VAL A 50 6.80 -4.41 2.52
C VAL A 50 5.51 -4.57 3.32
N ALA A 51 5.07 -3.48 3.96
CA ALA A 51 3.75 -3.40 4.57
C ALA A 51 2.75 -2.80 3.56
N VAL A 52 1.58 -3.42 3.45
CA VAL A 52 0.50 -2.96 2.56
C VAL A 52 -0.72 -2.62 3.40
N LYS A 53 -1.17 -1.36 3.39
CA LYS A 53 -2.41 -0.94 4.02
C LYS A 53 -3.55 -0.96 3.00
N ILE A 54 -4.52 -1.84 3.21
CA ILE A 54 -5.72 -1.92 2.36
C ILE A 54 -6.81 -1.07 2.99
N ILE A 55 -7.16 0.03 2.31
CA ILE A 55 -8.16 0.99 2.73
C ILE A 55 -9.30 0.97 1.71
N ALA A 56 -10.52 0.71 2.17
CA ALA A 56 -11.69 0.75 1.30
C ALA A 56 -11.90 2.16 0.75
N LYS A 57 -12.27 2.29 -0.53
CA LYS A 57 -12.51 3.60 -1.18
C LYS A 57 -13.48 4.48 -0.39
N ALA A 58 -14.54 3.90 0.17
CA ALA A 58 -15.51 4.59 1.02
C ALA A 58 -14.90 5.21 2.30
N LYS A 59 -13.77 4.71 2.79
CA LYS A 59 -13.03 5.24 3.95
C LYS A 59 -12.00 6.31 3.58
N LEU A 60 -11.62 6.38 2.30
CA LEU A 60 -10.72 7.40 1.77
C LEU A 60 -11.39 8.80 1.75
N ILE A 61 -12.72 8.84 1.70
CA ILE A 61 -13.53 10.06 1.54
C ILE A 61 -13.74 10.85 2.85
N LYS A 62 -13.05 10.50 3.94
CA LYS A 62 -13.06 11.31 5.18
C LYS A 62 -12.01 12.42 5.20
N ALA A 63 -11.09 12.48 4.23
CA ALA A 63 -10.10 13.55 4.11
C ALA A 63 -10.66 14.78 3.35
N GLY A 64 -11.87 15.21 3.70
CA GLY A 64 -12.48 16.47 3.23
C GLY A 64 -12.22 17.65 4.17
N GLN A 65 -11.27 17.52 5.10
CA GLN A 65 -10.63 18.61 5.80
C GLN A 65 -9.17 18.61 5.32
N PHE A 66 -8.91 19.33 4.23
CA PHE A 66 -7.58 19.80 3.88
C PHE A 66 -7.37 21.15 4.56
#